data_AF-A0A1V5YW26-F1
#
_entry.id   AF-A0A1V5YW26-F1
#
_cell.length_a   1.000
_cell.length_b   1.000
_cell.length_c   1.000
_cell.angle_alpha   90.00
_cell.angle_beta   90.00
_cell.angle_gamma   90.00
#
_symmetry.space_group_name_H-M   'P 1'
#
loop_
_entity.id
_entity.type
_entity.pdbx_description
1 polymer ?
#
loop_
_entity_poly.entity_id
_entity_poly.type
_entity_poly.pdbx_seq_one_letter_code
_entity_poly.pdbx_strand_id
1 'polypeptide(L)'
;MVFFLRIIEFFIRPRLGFVFENAITFRLLALIVLICGTSMIIPVPLTNTAPAFGVFLIGLGMLEEDGLLSIAGMFASLAGVALTLTVLSALIYFGWEGIDMVREFLKGLF
;
A
#
# COMPACT_ATOMS: atom_id res chain seq x y z
N MET A 1 -22.15 28.79 0.50
CA MET A 1 -21.71 27.40 0.72
C MET A 1 -20.28 27.31 0.20
N VAL A 2 -19.33 26.99 1.08
CA VAL A 2 -17.88 27.25 0.91
C VAL A 2 -17.28 26.35 -0.18
N PHE A 3 -16.45 26.89 -1.08
CA PHE A 3 -15.83 26.17 -2.22
C PHE A 3 -15.17 24.82 -1.82
N PHE A 4 -14.61 24.77 -0.62
CA PHE A 4 -13.99 23.58 -0.03
C PHE A 4 -14.96 22.39 0.10
N LEU A 5 -16.23 22.63 0.47
CA LEU A 5 -17.24 21.58 0.59
C LEU A 5 -17.57 20.94 -0.76
N ARG A 6 -17.48 21.69 -1.86
CA ARG A 6 -17.83 21.21 -3.20
C ARG A 6 -16.77 20.27 -3.79
N ILE A 7 -15.50 20.51 -3.47
CA ILE A 7 -14.39 19.61 -3.83
C ILE A 7 -14.52 18.31 -3.06
N ILE A 8 -14.82 18.41 -1.76
CA ILE A 8 -15.06 17.26 -0.89
C ILE A 8 -16.28 16.48 -1.38
N GLU A 9 -17.41 17.10 -1.69
CA GLU A 9 -18.62 16.44 -2.17
C GLU A 9 -18.50 15.85 -3.59
N PHE A 10 -17.53 16.32 -4.39
CA PHE A 10 -17.17 15.69 -5.65
C PHE A 10 -16.31 14.44 -5.45
N PHE A 11 -15.38 14.46 -4.48
CA PHE A 11 -14.57 13.29 -4.11
C PHE A 11 -15.39 12.25 -3.34
N ILE A 12 -16.14 12.66 -2.31
CA ILE A 12 -17.10 11.87 -1.53
C ILE A 12 -18.39 11.67 -2.35
N ARG A 13 -18.30 10.85 -3.39
CA ARG A 13 -19.48 10.18 -3.93
C ARG A 13 -19.28 8.69 -3.73
N PRO A 14 -20.25 7.94 -3.20
CA PRO A 14 -20.18 6.48 -3.12
C PRO A 14 -20.20 5.95 -4.55
N ARG A 15 -19.01 5.67 -5.11
CA ARG A 15 -18.84 5.12 -6.46
C ARG A 15 -18.53 3.64 -6.29
N LEU A 16 -19.33 2.76 -6.91
CA LEU A 16 -19.15 1.30 -6.80
C LEU A 16 -19.29 0.74 -5.36
N GLY A 17 -20.30 1.14 -4.59
CA GLY A 17 -20.61 0.53 -3.29
C GLY A 17 -20.76 -1.01 -3.33
N PHE A 18 -21.08 -1.58 -4.48
CA PHE A 18 -21.16 -3.03 -4.73
C PHE A 18 -19.84 -3.78 -4.43
N VAL A 19 -18.70 -3.08 -4.49
CA VAL A 19 -17.37 -3.62 -4.13
C VAL A 19 -17.31 -3.99 -2.64
N PHE A 20 -18.04 -3.27 -1.79
CA PHE A 20 -18.10 -3.51 -0.35
C PHE A 20 -19.29 -4.37 0.07
N GLU A 21 -20.38 -4.40 -0.72
CA GLU A 21 -21.52 -5.30 -0.50
C GLU A 21 -21.15 -6.77 -0.75
N ASN A 22 -20.22 -7.03 -1.68
CA ASN A 22 -19.77 -8.39 -1.95
C ASN A 22 -18.70 -8.85 -0.95
N ALA A 23 -19.08 -9.79 -0.08
CA ALA A 23 -18.20 -10.36 0.94
C ALA A 23 -16.88 -10.94 0.39
N ILE A 24 -16.86 -11.39 -0.88
CA ILE A 24 -15.65 -11.91 -1.52
C ILE A 24 -14.65 -10.78 -1.76
N THR A 25 -15.10 -9.66 -2.31
CA THR A 25 -14.23 -8.52 -2.64
C THR A 25 -13.70 -7.83 -1.40
N PHE A 26 -14.52 -7.69 -0.35
CA PHE A 26 -14.08 -7.21 0.95
C PHE A 26 -12.99 -8.10 1.55
N ARG A 27 -13.16 -9.43 1.52
CA ARG A 27 -12.15 -10.37 1.99
C ARG A 27 -10.85 -10.31 1.17
N LEU A 28 -10.94 -10.10 -0.14
CA LEU A 28 -9.75 -9.92 -0.99
C LEU A 28 -8.96 -8.66 -0.61
N LEU A 29 -9.64 -7.52 -0.41
CA LEU A 29 -8.99 -6.29 0.05
C LEU A 29 -8.33 -6.50 1.42
N ALA A 30 -9.03 -7.12 2.37
CA ALA A 30 -8.47 -7.45 3.68
C ALA A 30 -7.24 -8.38 3.59
N LEU A 31 -7.26 -9.37 2.68
CA LEU A 31 -6.15 -10.28 2.45
C LEU A 31 -4.93 -9.54 1.86
N ILE A 32 -5.14 -8.58 0.95
CA ILE A 32 -4.05 -7.75 0.41
C ILE A 32 -3.44 -6.89 1.51
N VAL A 33 -4.26 -6.26 2.34
CA VAL A 33 -3.79 -5.48 3.49
C VAL A 33 -2.99 -6.35 4.45
N LEU A 34 -3.44 -7.58 4.69
CA LEU A 34 -2.71 -8.56 5.51
C LEU A 34 -1.34 -8.89 4.90
N ILE A 35 -1.27 -9.17 3.60
CA ILE A 35 0.00 -9.42 2.90
C ILE A 35 0.93 -8.21 3.01
N CYS A 36 0.42 -7.00 2.74
CA CYS A 36 1.21 -5.78 2.90
C CYS A 36 1.74 -5.64 4.33
N GLY A 37 0.89 -5.83 5.35
CA GLY A 37 1.29 -5.77 6.75
C GLY A 37 2.37 -6.80 7.11
N THR A 38 2.26 -8.03 6.60
CA THR A 38 3.32 -9.05 6.80
C THR A 38 4.64 -8.67 6.11
N SER A 39 4.59 -8.05 4.94
CA SER A 39 5.80 -7.59 4.24
C SER A 39 6.55 -6.51 5.01
N MET A 40 5.83 -5.71 5.81
CA MET A 40 6.39 -4.58 6.58
C MET A 40 7.03 -5.00 7.90
N ILE A 41 6.93 -6.28 8.30
CA ILE A 41 7.57 -6.82 9.50
C ILE A 41 9.09 -6.73 9.40
N ILE A 42 9.64 -6.80 8.18
CA ILE A 42 11.07 -6.63 7.93
C ILE A 42 11.29 -5.13 7.66
N PRO A 43 11.92 -4.38 8.59
CA PRO A 43 12.11 -2.95 8.43
C PRO A 43 13.27 -2.69 7.45
N VAL A 44 13.00 -2.85 6.15
CA VAL A 44 13.90 -2.36 5.10
C VAL A 44 13.51 -0.90 4.80
N PRO A 45 14.45 0.05 4.87
CA PRO A 45 14.18 1.45 4.56
C PRO A 45 13.67 1.58 3.12
N LEU A 46 12.79 2.56 2.86
CA LEU A 46 12.14 2.85 1.56
C LEU A 46 11.14 1.79 1.05
N THR A 47 11.32 0.49 1.32
CA THR A 47 10.39 -0.54 0.82
C THR A 47 9.05 -0.51 1.52
N ASN A 48 9.00 -0.15 2.81
CA ASN A 48 7.75 -0.15 3.58
C ASN A 48 6.78 0.97 3.17
N THR A 49 7.28 2.07 2.60
CA THR A 49 6.43 3.20 2.21
C THR A 49 5.50 2.84 1.05
N ALA A 50 5.93 1.98 0.13
CA ALA A 50 5.12 1.59 -1.03
C ALA A 50 3.89 0.72 -0.63
N PRO A 51 4.03 -0.39 0.12
CA PRO A 51 2.89 -1.12 0.69
C PRO A 51 2.02 -0.25 1.60
N ALA A 52 2.63 0.64 2.41
CA ALA A 52 1.88 1.55 3.30
C ALA A 52 0.93 2.43 2.51
N PHE A 53 1.40 2.99 1.40
CA PHE A 53 0.61 3.86 0.55
C PHE A 53 -0.55 3.11 -0.12
N GLY A 54 -0.32 1.88 -0.57
CA GLY A 54 -1.39 1.03 -1.09
C GLY A 54 -2.47 0.73 -0.04
N VAL A 55 -2.08 0.35 1.18
CA VAL A 55 -3.01 0.13 2.30
C VAL A 55 -3.78 1.41 2.65
N PHE A 56 -3.11 2.56 2.63
CA PHE A 56 -3.74 3.86 2.85
C PHE A 56 -4.82 4.17 1.81
N LEU A 57 -4.55 3.93 0.52
CA LEU A 57 -5.53 4.11 -0.55
C LEU A 57 -6.71 3.16 -0.42
N ILE A 58 -6.47 1.89 -0.04
CA ILE A 58 -7.54 0.93 0.23
C ILE A 58 -8.44 1.44 1.37
N GLY A 59 -7.84 1.88 2.48
CA GLY A 59 -8.56 2.42 3.63
C GLY A 59 -9.35 3.69 3.33
N LEU A 60 -8.77 4.61 2.54
CA LEU A 60 -9.49 5.79 2.04
C LEU A 60 -10.69 5.41 1.17
N GLY A 61 -10.50 4.47 0.23
CA GLY A 61 -11.61 3.98 -0.60
C GLY A 61 -12.72 3.33 0.22
N MET A 62 -12.38 2.63 1.32
CA MET A 62 -13.36 2.08 2.26
C MET A 62 -14.12 3.18 3.03
N LEU A 63 -13.42 4.24 3.46
CA LEU A 63 -14.03 5.35 4.20
C LEU A 63 -14.99 6.17 3.35
N GLU A 64 -14.69 6.34 2.06
CA GLU A 64 -15.51 7.11 1.12
C GLU A 64 -16.54 6.25 0.34
N GLU A 65 -16.59 4.94 0.61
CA GLU A 65 -17.35 3.96 -0.18
C GLU A 65 -17.03 4.05 -1.70
N ASP A 66 -15.78 4.38 -2.02
CA ASP A 66 -15.26 4.47 -3.39
C ASP A 66 -14.50 3.19 -3.77
N GLY A 67 -15.18 2.30 -4.48
CA GLY A 67 -14.63 1.05 -4.98
C GLY A 67 -13.53 1.23 -6.03
N LEU A 68 -13.53 2.32 -6.81
CA LEU A 68 -12.45 2.61 -7.76
C LEU A 68 -11.15 2.93 -7.01
N LEU A 69 -11.25 3.74 -5.96
CA LEU A 69 -10.11 4.10 -5.13
C LEU A 69 -9.53 2.87 -4.42
N SER A 70 -10.37 1.98 -3.90
CA SER A 70 -9.91 0.72 -3.31
C SER A 70 -9.27 -0.23 -4.33
N ILE A 71 -9.75 -0.29 -5.57
CA ILE A 71 -9.11 -1.08 -6.64
C ILE A 71 -7.75 -0.48 -7.00
N ALA A 72 -7.64 0.84 -7.14
CA ALA A 72 -6.37 1.51 -7.36
C ALA A 72 -5.39 1.24 -6.21
N GLY A 73 -5.87 1.29 -4.97
CA GLY A 73 -5.12 0.92 -3.78
C GLY A 73 -4.64 -0.53 -3.80
N MET A 74 -5.48 -1.47 -4.24
CA MET A 74 -5.10 -2.88 -4.43
C MET A 74 -3.93 -3.04 -5.40
N PHE A 75 -3.98 -2.37 -6.56
CA PHE A 75 -2.86 -2.41 -7.52
C PHE A 75 -1.59 -1.76 -6.96
N ALA A 76 -1.72 -0.64 -6.24
CA ALA A 76 -0.60 0.01 -5.59
C ALA A 76 0.03 -0.90 -4.50
N SER A 77 -0.80 -1.58 -3.71
CA SER A 77 -0.37 -2.57 -2.71
C SER A 77 0.35 -3.75 -3.36
N LEU A 78 -0.17 -4.31 -4.46
CA LEU A 78 0.48 -5.38 -5.21
C LEU A 78 1.84 -4.95 -5.75
N ALA A 79 1.93 -3.75 -6.33
CA ALA A 79 3.20 -3.19 -6.78
C ALA A 79 4.17 -2.99 -5.62
N GLY A 80 3.69 -2.49 -4.47
CA GLY A 80 4.49 -2.33 -3.26
C GLY A 80 5.05 -3.66 -2.76
N VAL A 81 4.23 -4.71 -2.69
CA VAL A 81 4.67 -6.06 -2.28
C VAL A 81 5.66 -6.63 -3.28
N ALA A 82 5.42 -6.48 -4.58
CA ALA A 82 6.36 -6.92 -5.62
C ALA A 82 7.73 -6.23 -5.48
N LEU A 83 7.74 -4.92 -5.21
CA LEU A 83 8.96 -4.18 -4.93
C LEU A 83 9.68 -4.73 -3.70
N THR A 84 8.96 -4.94 -2.59
CA THR A 84 9.54 -5.51 -1.37
C THR A 84 10.16 -6.88 -1.64
N LEU A 85 9.48 -7.76 -2.38
CA LEU A 85 9.98 -9.07 -2.75
C LEU A 85 11.24 -9.01 -3.64
N THR A 86 11.31 -8.09 -4.60
CA THR A 86 12.51 -7.90 -5.43
C THR A 86 13.70 -7.39 -4.62
N VAL A 87 13.48 -6.50 -3.65
CA VAL A 87 14.57 -6.04 -2.78
C VAL A 87 15.02 -7.17 -1.85
N LEU A 88 14.09 -7.96 -1.34
CA LEU A 88 14.40 -9.10 -0.48
C LEU A 88 15.18 -10.18 -1.23
N SER A 89 14.79 -10.51 -2.46
CA SER A 89 15.49 -11.50 -3.27
C SER A 89 16.89 -11.02 -3.68
N ALA A 90 17.05 -9.73 -3.98
CA ALA A 90 18.35 -9.13 -4.21
C ALA A 90 19.23 -9.22 -2.96
N LEU A 91 18.72 -8.89 -1.78
CA LEU A 91 19.46 -9.01 -0.51
C LEU A 91 19.93 -10.45 -0.25
N ILE A 92 19.07 -11.44 -0.52
CA ILE A 92 19.44 -12.86 -0.37
C ILE A 92 20.54 -13.24 -1.37
N TYR A 93 20.48 -12.74 -2.61
CA TYR A 93 21.45 -13.06 -3.65
C TYR A 93 22.82 -12.43 -3.39
N PHE A 94 22.86 -11.17 -2.94
CA PHE A 94 24.11 -10.45 -2.62
C PHE A 94 24.66 -10.80 -1.22
N GLY A 95 23.87 -11.41 -0.35
CA GLY A 95 24.32 -11.88 0.96
C GLY A 95 24.85 -10.76 1.86
N TRP A 96 26.07 -10.92 2.39
CA TRP A 96 26.68 -9.97 3.32
C TRP A 96 26.99 -8.60 2.69
N GLU A 97 27.33 -8.57 1.40
CA GLU A 97 27.61 -7.31 0.68
C GLU A 97 26.34 -6.45 0.54
N GLY A 98 25.18 -7.08 0.35
CA GLY A 98 23.89 -6.38 0.29
C GLY A 98 23.51 -5.75 1.64
N ILE A 99 23.81 -6.43 2.75
CA ILE A 99 23.57 -5.93 4.10
C ILE A 99 24.48 -4.74 4.39
N ASP A 100 25.76 -4.81 3.99
CA ASP A 100 26.70 -3.70 4.17
C ASP A 100 26.33 -2.47 3.34
N MET A 101 25.83 -2.65 2.11
CA MET A 101 25.33 -1.54 1.29
C MET A 101 24.12 -0.84 1.93
N VAL A 102 23.17 -1.60 2.48
CA VAL A 102 22.03 -1.03 3.22
C VAL A 102 22.49 -0.31 4.49
N ARG A 103 23.48 -0.88 5.20
CA ARG A 103 24.04 -0.31 6.41
C ARG A 103 24.80 0.98 6.14
N GLU A 104 25.54 1.07 5.04
CA GLU A 104 26.20 2.30 4.59
C GLU A 104 25.19 3.36 4.16
N PHE A 105 24.17 2.98 3.38
CA PHE A 105 23.11 3.92 2.99
C PHE A 105 22.37 4.50 4.20
N LEU A 106 22.07 3.67 5.20
CA LEU A 106 21.47 4.11 6.46
C LEU A 106 22.38 5.06 7.25
N LYS A 107 23.69 4.79 7.29
CA LYS A 107 24.68 5.68 7.92
C LYS A 107 24.89 6.98 7.15
N GLY A 108 24.66 7.01 5.84
CA GLY A 108 24.73 8.24 5.05
C GLY A 108 23.49 9.13 5.18
N LEU A 109 22.38 8.60 5.71
CA LEU A 109 21.10 9.30 5.86
C LEU A 109 20.95 9.99 7.24
N PHE A 110 21.79 9.64 8.22
CA PHE A 110 21.83 10.17 9.59
C PHE A 110 23.19 10.80 9.89
#